data_AF-A0A834P081-F1
#
_entry.id   AF-A0A834P081-F1
#
_cell.length_a   1.000
_cell.length_b   1.000
_cell.length_c   1.000
_cell.angle_alpha   90.00
_cell.angle_beta   90.00
_cell.angle_gamma   90.00
#
_symmetry.space_group_name_H-M   'P 1'
#
loop_
_entity.id
_entity.type
_entity.pdbx_description
1 polymer ?
#
loop_
_entity_poly.entity_id
_entity_poly.type
_entity_poly.pdbx_seq_one_letter_code
_entity_poly.pdbx_strand_id
1 'polypeptide(L)'
;MKRTVLGFSFITLWLFVISEQIQEAITSSSTFAPVPGGCNMEFNIEVAPYQKLFVNDSIVILDSQPASLPLTSNETQRSCIFAETYRLFLTKQDYSIESYFNAISSMLTVTDILRNGEKIPAPTINPLRRINNLYYGIGTVYAAIATYGNDSSAYVPTFTYGFNYVLHPEDDKFLNDTLSKLLCILTCIVGSLCVLQGHKYPEMEFVVYTTFFGGIISYIVVKSFATYDVRNSPAILENDWLFWPIYLFIALIVMIILIAMPCFALTLTCAVLGGFTVVLSIAYFANSNLVYIIINVIRRLTVSWFNYAIVSLPLQSKDMILIVFWVFLAIVRIHSEGVFRDFFNNLYWKVCRRDFKSIESDKAFEDIPLYKYRVLDYFN
;
A
#
# COMPACT_ATOMS: atom_id res chain seq x y z
N MET A 1 -54.11 25.43 -16.18
CA MET A 1 -53.70 24.06 -15.82
C MET A 1 -53.15 23.36 -17.06
N LYS A 2 -51.86 23.57 -17.38
CA LYS A 2 -51.08 22.86 -18.43
C LYS A 2 -49.65 23.41 -18.42
N ARG A 3 -48.73 22.73 -17.72
CA ARG A 3 -47.27 22.91 -17.84
C ARG A 3 -46.53 21.75 -17.17
N THR A 4 -46.67 20.54 -17.71
CA THR A 4 -45.93 19.38 -17.19
C THR A 4 -45.70 18.28 -18.23
N VAL A 5 -45.14 18.60 -19.41
CA VAL A 5 -44.53 17.59 -20.29
C VAL A 5 -43.43 18.26 -21.12
N LEU A 6 -42.23 18.41 -20.58
CA LEU A 6 -41.03 18.80 -21.36
C LEU A 6 -39.69 18.51 -20.64
N GLY A 7 -39.70 18.12 -19.36
CA GLY A 7 -38.49 17.77 -18.60
C GLY A 7 -37.99 16.33 -18.76
N PHE A 8 -38.78 15.43 -19.35
CA PHE A 8 -38.45 13.99 -19.43
C PHE A 8 -37.62 13.59 -20.66
N SER A 9 -37.33 14.54 -21.57
CA SER A 9 -36.60 14.25 -22.82
C SER A 9 -35.12 14.57 -22.75
N PHE A 10 -34.65 15.46 -21.87
CA PHE A 10 -33.24 15.87 -21.89
C PHE A 10 -32.31 14.88 -21.18
N ILE A 11 -32.73 14.31 -20.05
CA ILE A 11 -31.94 13.34 -19.29
C ILE A 11 -31.85 12.00 -20.03
N THR A 12 -32.95 11.58 -20.66
CA THR A 12 -33.00 10.36 -21.47
C THR A 12 -32.18 10.51 -22.76
N LEU A 13 -32.23 11.67 -23.43
CA LEU A 13 -31.38 11.96 -24.59
C LEU A 13 -29.90 12.08 -24.20
N TRP A 14 -29.58 12.67 -23.06
CA TRP A 14 -28.20 12.73 -22.55
C TRP A 14 -27.66 11.35 -22.18
N LEU A 15 -28.44 10.51 -21.50
CA LEU A 15 -28.06 9.12 -21.20
C LEU A 15 -27.92 8.29 -22.47
N PHE A 16 -28.75 8.55 -23.49
CA PHE A 16 -28.66 7.87 -24.79
C PHE A 16 -27.41 8.30 -25.57
N VAL A 17 -27.09 9.60 -25.64
CA VAL A 17 -25.87 10.11 -26.28
C VAL A 17 -24.61 9.61 -25.57
N ILE A 18 -24.60 9.54 -24.23
CA ILE A 18 -23.49 8.94 -23.49
C ILE A 18 -23.39 7.45 -23.81
N SER A 19 -24.50 6.71 -23.87
CA SER A 19 -24.47 5.29 -24.24
C SER A 19 -23.96 5.06 -25.67
N GLU A 20 -24.30 5.95 -26.60
CA GLU A 20 -23.90 5.87 -28.01
C GLU A 20 -22.42 6.25 -28.20
N GLN A 21 -21.93 7.28 -27.50
CA GLN A 21 -20.50 7.61 -27.48
C GLN A 21 -19.66 6.55 -26.76
N ILE A 22 -20.19 5.93 -25.70
CA ILE A 22 -19.55 4.77 -25.08
C ILE A 22 -19.51 3.62 -26.11
N GLN A 23 -20.61 3.33 -26.80
CA GLN A 23 -20.67 2.28 -27.83
C GLN A 23 -19.74 2.53 -29.02
N GLU A 24 -19.62 3.78 -29.50
CA GLU A 24 -18.71 4.19 -30.58
C GLU A 24 -17.24 4.23 -30.14
N ALA A 25 -16.94 4.55 -28.87
CA ALA A 25 -15.59 4.50 -28.33
C ALA A 25 -15.10 3.05 -28.10
N ILE A 26 -16.03 2.11 -27.83
CA ILE A 26 -15.74 0.69 -27.61
C ILE A 26 -15.54 -0.08 -28.92
N THR A 27 -16.14 0.35 -30.03
CA THR A 27 -15.92 -0.26 -31.35
C THR A 27 -14.60 0.23 -31.93
N SER A 28 -13.55 -0.56 -31.75
CA SER A 28 -12.24 -0.37 -32.39
C SER A 28 -12.37 0.02 -33.87
N SER A 29 -11.75 1.12 -34.28
CA SER A 29 -11.75 1.65 -35.65
C SER A 29 -11.08 0.74 -36.72
N SER A 30 -10.74 -0.50 -36.39
CA SER A 30 -10.04 -1.46 -37.25
C SER A 30 -10.73 -2.81 -37.21
N THR A 31 -11.02 -3.38 -38.39
CA THR A 31 -11.57 -4.75 -38.54
C THR A 31 -10.61 -5.85 -38.06
N PHE A 32 -9.34 -5.50 -37.80
CA PHE A 32 -8.30 -6.41 -37.35
C PHE A 32 -8.03 -6.34 -35.85
N ALA A 33 -8.71 -5.44 -35.14
CA ALA A 33 -8.56 -5.32 -33.69
C ALA A 33 -9.18 -6.53 -32.96
N PRO A 34 -8.59 -6.93 -31.82
CA PRO A 34 -9.17 -7.97 -30.97
C PRO A 34 -10.54 -7.53 -30.45
N VAL A 35 -11.41 -8.49 -30.17
CA VAL A 35 -12.76 -8.27 -29.65
C VAL A 35 -12.74 -8.45 -28.13
N PRO A 36 -12.90 -7.37 -27.33
CA PRO A 36 -12.91 -7.45 -25.87
C PRO A 36 -13.97 -8.44 -25.36
N GLY A 37 -13.54 -9.38 -24.53
CA GLY A 37 -14.42 -10.38 -23.93
C GLY A 37 -15.07 -11.38 -24.91
N GLY A 38 -14.59 -11.46 -26.16
CA GLY A 38 -15.14 -12.35 -27.19
C GLY A 38 -14.81 -13.85 -27.01
N CYS A 39 -13.92 -14.18 -26.07
CA CYS A 39 -13.65 -15.54 -25.60
C CYS A 39 -14.18 -15.75 -24.16
N ASN A 40 -15.34 -15.19 -23.86
CA ASN A 40 -15.94 -15.40 -22.54
C ASN A 40 -16.40 -16.86 -22.37
N MET A 41 -15.99 -17.49 -21.26
CA MET A 41 -16.42 -18.84 -20.87
C MET A 41 -17.12 -18.88 -19.50
N GLU A 42 -17.20 -17.75 -18.80
CA GLU A 42 -17.65 -17.69 -17.40
C GLU A 42 -18.89 -16.80 -17.21
N PHE A 43 -19.00 -15.71 -17.98
CA PHE A 43 -20.12 -14.77 -17.85
C PHE A 43 -21.32 -15.23 -18.68
N ASN A 44 -22.50 -14.74 -18.33
CA ASN A 44 -23.77 -15.16 -18.94
C ASN A 44 -24.01 -14.57 -20.34
N ILE A 45 -23.06 -13.81 -20.90
CA ILE A 45 -23.17 -13.16 -22.22
C ILE A 45 -22.01 -13.56 -23.10
N GLU A 46 -22.24 -13.83 -24.38
CA GLU A 46 -21.19 -14.40 -25.25
C GLU A 46 -19.98 -13.48 -25.44
N VAL A 47 -20.21 -12.18 -25.59
CA VAL A 47 -19.16 -11.16 -25.70
C VAL A 47 -19.29 -10.23 -24.51
N ALA A 48 -18.32 -10.28 -23.59
CA ALA A 48 -18.33 -9.53 -22.34
C ALA A 48 -17.24 -8.44 -22.29
N PRO A 49 -17.43 -7.29 -22.95
CA PRO A 49 -16.42 -6.23 -23.01
C PRO A 49 -16.31 -5.45 -21.69
N TYR A 50 -17.16 -5.71 -20.70
CA TYR A 50 -17.10 -5.12 -19.37
C TYR A 50 -16.33 -5.99 -18.38
N GLN A 51 -15.88 -5.37 -17.31
CA GLN A 51 -15.18 -6.03 -16.21
C GLN A 51 -16.10 -6.14 -14.99
N LYS A 52 -16.11 -7.30 -14.33
CA LYS A 52 -16.85 -7.47 -13.07
C LYS A 52 -15.97 -7.03 -11.91
N LEU A 53 -16.55 -6.24 -11.02
CA LEU A 53 -15.86 -5.69 -9.88
C LEU A 53 -16.55 -6.19 -8.60
N PHE A 54 -15.78 -6.89 -7.77
CA PHE A 54 -16.21 -7.34 -6.45
C PHE A 54 -15.43 -6.56 -5.40
N VAL A 55 -16.14 -5.78 -4.59
CA VAL A 55 -15.56 -5.00 -3.50
C VAL A 55 -15.81 -5.73 -2.20
N ASN A 56 -14.74 -5.91 -1.43
CA ASN A 56 -14.80 -6.36 -0.05
C ASN A 56 -14.12 -5.31 0.84
N ASP A 57 -14.18 -5.43 2.17
CA ASP A 57 -13.74 -4.37 3.10
C ASP A 57 -12.25 -4.01 3.01
N SER A 58 -11.44 -4.84 2.36
CA SER A 58 -9.98 -4.67 2.26
C SER A 58 -9.42 -4.84 0.85
N ILE A 59 -10.16 -5.46 -0.07
CA ILE A 59 -9.69 -5.80 -1.41
C ILE A 59 -10.74 -5.51 -2.47
N VAL A 60 -10.28 -5.19 -3.67
CA VAL A 60 -11.09 -5.10 -4.88
C VAL A 60 -10.63 -6.18 -5.83
N ILE A 61 -11.54 -7.08 -6.19
CA ILE A 61 -11.30 -8.13 -7.19
C ILE A 61 -11.92 -7.67 -8.50
N LEU A 62 -11.10 -7.60 -9.54
CA LEU A 62 -11.49 -7.24 -10.88
C LEU A 62 -11.33 -8.47 -11.78
N ASP A 63 -12.44 -8.92 -12.35
CA ASP A 63 -12.49 -10.05 -13.27
C ASP A 63 -12.79 -9.55 -14.68
N SER A 64 -11.86 -9.86 -15.60
CA SER A 64 -11.99 -9.53 -17.02
C SER A 64 -12.11 -10.82 -17.83
N GLN A 65 -12.86 -10.80 -18.92
CA GLN A 65 -12.91 -11.94 -19.84
C GLN A 65 -11.84 -11.79 -20.93
N PRO A 66 -11.27 -12.89 -21.43
CA PRO A 66 -10.24 -12.80 -22.46
C PRO A 66 -10.86 -12.28 -23.77
N ALA A 67 -10.06 -11.53 -24.51
CA ALA A 67 -10.46 -11.07 -25.84
C ALA A 67 -10.34 -12.23 -26.83
N SER A 68 -11.11 -12.17 -27.91
CA SER A 68 -10.91 -13.07 -29.06
C SER A 68 -10.25 -12.32 -30.21
N LEU A 69 -9.50 -13.05 -31.03
CA LEU A 69 -9.14 -12.54 -32.35
C LEU A 69 -10.40 -12.22 -33.18
N PRO A 70 -10.31 -11.24 -34.10
CA PRO A 70 -11.36 -11.03 -35.08
C PRO A 70 -11.50 -12.30 -35.93
N LEU A 71 -12.72 -12.77 -36.11
CA LEU A 71 -13.00 -13.94 -36.94
C LEU A 71 -12.72 -13.58 -38.41
N THR A 72 -11.59 -14.03 -38.94
CA THR A 72 -11.39 -14.08 -40.39
C THR A 72 -12.20 -15.23 -40.96
N SER A 73 -12.67 -15.11 -42.22
CA SER A 73 -13.70 -15.96 -42.83
C SER A 73 -13.41 -17.48 -42.85
N ASN A 74 -12.22 -17.93 -42.44
CA ASN A 74 -11.76 -19.31 -42.49
C ASN A 74 -11.44 -19.93 -41.11
N GLU A 75 -11.56 -19.21 -39.99
CA GLU A 75 -11.26 -19.77 -38.67
C GLU A 75 -12.53 -20.17 -37.91
N THR A 76 -12.62 -21.45 -37.54
CA THR A 76 -13.74 -22.01 -36.77
C THR A 76 -13.56 -21.89 -35.26
N GLN A 77 -12.34 -21.57 -34.79
CA GLN A 77 -11.99 -21.51 -33.37
C GLN A 77 -11.45 -20.13 -33.01
N ARG A 78 -12.08 -19.48 -32.02
CA ARG A 78 -11.62 -18.19 -31.48
C ARG A 78 -10.34 -18.41 -30.68
N SER A 79 -9.22 -17.86 -31.14
CA SER A 79 -8.00 -17.78 -30.34
C SER A 79 -8.14 -16.68 -29.29
N CYS A 80 -7.79 -16.99 -28.04
CA CYS A 80 -8.05 -16.13 -26.89
C CYS A 80 -6.78 -15.37 -26.48
N ILE A 81 -6.93 -14.08 -26.20
CA ILE A 81 -5.84 -13.17 -25.84
C ILE A 81 -6.15 -12.56 -24.48
N PHE A 82 -5.11 -12.50 -23.64
CA PHE A 82 -5.21 -11.87 -22.32
C PHE A 82 -5.10 -10.36 -22.45
N ALA A 83 -6.00 -9.64 -21.78
CA ALA A 83 -5.96 -8.19 -21.70
C ALA A 83 -5.02 -7.72 -20.60
N GLU A 84 -4.34 -6.60 -20.85
CA GLU A 84 -3.57 -5.87 -19.86
C GLU A 84 -4.49 -4.93 -19.09
N THR A 85 -4.36 -4.88 -17.77
CA THR A 85 -5.24 -4.05 -16.92
C THR A 85 -4.52 -2.78 -16.48
N TYR A 86 -5.25 -1.68 -16.45
CA TYR A 86 -4.79 -0.37 -16.03
C TYR A 86 -5.74 0.20 -14.97
N ARG A 87 -5.22 1.07 -14.10
CA ARG A 87 -6.03 1.81 -13.13
C ARG A 87 -5.69 3.29 -13.11
N LEU A 88 -6.65 4.09 -12.67
CA LEU A 88 -6.50 5.51 -12.40
C LEU A 88 -7.11 5.83 -11.03
N PHE A 89 -6.36 6.52 -10.16
CA PHE A 89 -6.84 6.99 -8.87
C PHE A 89 -7.33 8.44 -8.96
N LEU A 90 -8.48 8.72 -8.37
CA LEU A 90 -9.00 10.07 -8.18
C LEU A 90 -8.42 10.68 -6.90
N THR A 91 -8.63 11.99 -6.76
CA THR A 91 -8.39 12.72 -5.51
C THR A 91 -9.26 12.18 -4.38
N LYS A 92 -8.69 12.14 -3.17
CA LYS A 92 -9.40 11.58 -2.02
C LYS A 92 -10.55 12.48 -1.58
N GLN A 93 -11.67 11.85 -1.23
CA GLN A 93 -12.92 12.52 -0.84
C GLN A 93 -13.50 13.44 -1.93
N ASP A 94 -13.13 13.22 -3.19
CA ASP A 94 -13.79 13.87 -4.33
C ASP A 94 -14.93 13.00 -4.85
N TYR A 95 -16.14 13.34 -4.42
CA TYR A 95 -17.39 12.69 -4.82
C TYR A 95 -18.17 13.51 -5.86
N SER A 96 -17.52 14.46 -6.52
CA SER A 96 -18.17 15.28 -7.53
C SER A 96 -18.49 14.47 -8.79
N ILE A 97 -19.66 14.73 -9.35
CA ILE A 97 -20.11 14.09 -10.59
C ILE A 97 -19.16 14.44 -11.75
N GLU A 98 -18.63 15.67 -11.76
CA GLU A 98 -17.68 16.14 -12.77
C GLU A 98 -16.38 15.34 -12.73
N SER A 99 -15.77 15.18 -11.56
CA SER A 99 -14.55 14.37 -11.42
C SER A 99 -14.77 12.91 -11.79
N TYR A 100 -15.95 12.35 -11.47
CA TYR A 100 -16.32 11.00 -11.89
C TYR A 100 -16.34 10.86 -13.42
N PHE A 101 -17.09 11.73 -14.13
CA PHE A 101 -17.18 11.66 -15.58
C PHE A 101 -15.87 11.98 -16.28
N ASN A 102 -15.12 12.95 -15.76
CA ASN A 102 -13.80 13.29 -16.29
C ASN A 102 -12.83 12.10 -16.16
N ALA A 103 -12.81 11.44 -14.99
CA ALA A 103 -11.97 10.27 -14.78
C ALA A 103 -12.35 9.10 -15.70
N ILE A 104 -13.64 8.83 -15.88
CA ILE A 104 -14.09 7.79 -16.81
C ILE A 104 -13.72 8.14 -18.25
N SER A 105 -14.00 9.39 -18.68
CA SER A 105 -13.66 9.87 -20.01
C SER A 105 -12.16 9.74 -20.31
N SER A 106 -11.31 9.94 -19.30
CA SER A 106 -9.85 9.81 -19.42
C SER A 106 -9.35 8.36 -19.50
N MET A 107 -10.24 7.37 -19.44
CA MET A 107 -9.94 5.93 -19.45
C MET A 107 -10.84 5.15 -20.43
N LEU A 108 -11.42 5.82 -21.45
CA LEU A 108 -12.30 5.18 -22.45
C LEU A 108 -11.51 4.58 -23.62
N THR A 109 -10.58 5.33 -24.20
CA THR A 109 -9.83 4.91 -25.39
C THR A 109 -8.49 4.27 -25.03
N VAL A 110 -7.93 3.44 -25.91
CA VAL A 110 -6.59 2.86 -25.72
C VAL A 110 -5.55 3.95 -25.47
N THR A 111 -5.61 5.05 -26.22
CA THR A 111 -4.65 6.16 -26.09
C THR A 111 -4.79 6.88 -24.76
N ASP A 112 -6.02 7.07 -24.27
CA ASP A 112 -6.25 7.75 -23.00
C ASP A 112 -5.85 6.87 -21.81
N ILE A 113 -6.14 5.57 -21.89
CA ILE A 113 -5.73 4.59 -20.87
C ILE A 113 -4.21 4.51 -20.76
N LEU A 114 -3.48 4.45 -21.88
CA LEU A 114 -2.01 4.40 -21.85
C LEU A 114 -1.38 5.71 -21.35
N ARG A 115 -2.06 6.84 -21.52
CA ARG A 115 -1.58 8.16 -21.10
C ARG A 115 -1.84 8.43 -19.62
N ASN A 116 -3.02 8.06 -19.12
CA ASN A 116 -3.50 8.43 -17.80
C ASN A 116 -3.42 7.27 -16.79
N GLY A 117 -3.53 6.02 -17.25
CA GLY A 117 -3.60 4.84 -16.42
C GLY A 117 -2.23 4.26 -16.02
N GLU A 118 -2.16 3.75 -14.80
CA GLU A 118 -1.05 2.95 -14.30
C GLU A 118 -1.28 1.46 -14.64
N LYS A 119 -0.31 0.82 -15.29
CA LYS A 119 -0.38 -0.61 -15.62
C LYS A 119 -0.33 -1.47 -14.35
N ILE A 120 -1.26 -2.42 -14.26
CA ILE A 120 -1.36 -3.36 -13.15
C ILE A 120 -0.68 -4.67 -13.54
N PRO A 121 0.34 -5.14 -12.79
CA PRO A 121 1.00 -6.41 -13.08
C PRO A 121 0.02 -7.58 -12.98
N ALA A 122 0.18 -8.56 -13.88
CA ALA A 122 -0.62 -9.77 -13.87
C ALA A 122 -0.13 -10.75 -12.77
N PRO A 123 -1.03 -11.36 -11.99
CA PRO A 123 -0.65 -12.39 -11.03
C PRO A 123 -0.32 -13.70 -11.76
N THR A 124 0.46 -14.57 -11.10
CA THR A 124 0.94 -15.83 -11.70
C THR A 124 -0.19 -16.83 -11.95
N ILE A 125 -1.22 -16.83 -11.10
CA ILE A 125 -2.25 -17.89 -11.07
C ILE A 125 -3.34 -17.68 -12.11
N ASN A 126 -3.87 -16.45 -12.23
CA ASN A 126 -4.94 -16.15 -13.17
C ASN A 126 -4.67 -14.80 -13.86
N PRO A 127 -4.24 -14.79 -15.14
CA PRO A 127 -3.89 -13.57 -15.86
C PRO A 127 -5.09 -12.66 -16.13
N LEU A 128 -6.32 -13.08 -15.82
CA LEU A 128 -7.55 -12.32 -16.04
C LEU A 128 -8.17 -11.73 -14.77
N ARG A 129 -7.79 -12.25 -13.59
CA ARG A 129 -8.21 -11.73 -12.29
C ARG A 129 -7.14 -10.77 -11.76
N ARG A 130 -7.54 -9.60 -11.27
CA ARG A 130 -6.66 -8.66 -10.55
C ARG A 130 -7.21 -8.44 -9.16
N ILE A 131 -6.37 -8.67 -8.16
CA ILE A 131 -6.70 -8.39 -6.76
C ILE A 131 -5.93 -7.13 -6.39
N ASN A 132 -6.65 -6.06 -6.07
CA ASN A 132 -6.08 -4.78 -5.69
C ASN A 132 -6.42 -4.50 -4.21
N ASN A 133 -5.54 -3.77 -3.54
CA ASN A 133 -5.86 -3.23 -2.22
C ASN A 133 -6.96 -2.17 -2.33
N LEU A 134 -7.87 -2.14 -1.35
CA LEU A 134 -8.92 -1.13 -1.30
C LEU A 134 -8.52 0.10 -0.47
N TYR A 135 -8.67 1.28 -1.06
CA TYR A 135 -8.53 2.56 -0.38
C TYR A 135 -9.90 3.26 -0.26
N TYR A 136 -10.42 3.38 0.96
CA TYR A 136 -11.67 4.08 1.23
C TYR A 136 -11.57 5.56 0.88
N GLY A 137 -12.61 6.08 0.24
CA GLY A 137 -12.71 7.49 -0.13
C GLY A 137 -11.87 7.88 -1.34
N ILE A 138 -11.28 6.92 -2.07
CA ILE A 138 -10.52 7.16 -3.30
C ILE A 138 -11.25 6.50 -4.46
N GLY A 139 -11.79 7.32 -5.36
CA GLY A 139 -12.35 6.82 -6.61
C GLY A 139 -11.27 6.12 -7.41
N THR A 140 -11.54 4.91 -7.90
CA THR A 140 -10.60 4.17 -8.74
C THR A 140 -11.32 3.69 -10.00
N VAL A 141 -10.79 4.09 -11.16
CA VAL A 141 -11.22 3.60 -12.46
C VAL A 141 -10.31 2.43 -12.85
N TYR A 142 -10.89 1.33 -13.30
CA TYR A 142 -10.16 0.21 -13.89
C TYR A 142 -10.55 0.08 -15.36
N ALA A 143 -9.58 -0.18 -16.22
CA ALA A 143 -9.79 -0.46 -17.63
C ALA A 143 -8.87 -1.59 -18.08
N ALA A 144 -9.17 -2.22 -19.21
CA ALA A 144 -8.29 -3.21 -19.83
C ALA A 144 -8.06 -2.91 -21.30
N ILE A 145 -6.90 -3.31 -21.81
CA ILE A 145 -6.54 -3.22 -23.23
C ILE A 145 -6.20 -4.62 -23.71
N ALA A 146 -6.83 -5.08 -24.78
CA ALA A 146 -6.38 -6.23 -25.55
C ALA A 146 -5.57 -5.76 -26.75
N THR A 147 -4.42 -6.39 -26.97
CA THR A 147 -3.51 -6.04 -28.06
C THR A 147 -3.19 -7.28 -28.87
N TYR A 148 -3.29 -7.17 -30.19
CA TYR A 148 -2.89 -8.21 -31.13
C TYR A 148 -2.18 -7.59 -32.33
N GLY A 149 -0.91 -7.99 -32.54
CA GLY A 149 -0.08 -7.36 -33.57
C GLY A 149 0.06 -5.86 -33.31
N ASN A 150 -0.42 -5.04 -34.24
CA ASN A 150 -0.41 -3.58 -34.12
C ASN A 150 -1.77 -2.99 -33.70
N ASP A 151 -2.82 -3.80 -33.67
CA ASP A 151 -4.17 -3.35 -33.32
C ASP A 151 -4.46 -3.61 -31.84
N SER A 152 -5.20 -2.69 -31.24
CA SER A 152 -5.61 -2.79 -29.84
C SER A 152 -7.02 -2.28 -29.65
N SER A 153 -7.68 -2.83 -28.64
CA SER A 153 -9.06 -2.53 -28.29
C SER A 153 -9.17 -2.32 -26.79
N ALA A 154 -9.93 -1.32 -26.36
CA ALA A 154 -10.21 -1.04 -24.96
C ALA A 154 -11.46 -1.80 -24.48
N TYR A 155 -11.42 -2.23 -23.23
CA TYR A 155 -12.58 -2.74 -22.49
C TYR A 155 -13.36 -1.58 -21.90
N VAL A 156 -14.63 -1.82 -21.58
CA VAL A 156 -15.45 -0.83 -20.87
C VAL A 156 -14.88 -0.62 -19.47
N PRO A 157 -14.53 0.62 -19.08
CA PRO A 157 -13.97 0.88 -17.76
C PRO A 157 -15.02 0.65 -16.68
N THR A 158 -14.56 0.23 -15.50
CA THR A 158 -15.38 0.08 -14.30
C THR A 158 -14.84 0.96 -13.17
N PHE A 159 -15.69 1.27 -12.19
CA PHE A 159 -15.40 2.29 -11.19
C PHE A 159 -15.88 1.92 -9.79
N THR A 160 -15.11 2.30 -8.77
CA THR A 160 -15.52 2.16 -7.37
C THR A 160 -14.86 3.19 -6.46
N TYR A 161 -15.58 3.60 -5.40
CA TYR A 161 -15.03 4.37 -4.27
C TYR A 161 -14.63 3.48 -3.08
N GLY A 162 -14.86 2.16 -3.17
CA GLY A 162 -14.67 1.21 -2.09
C GLY A 162 -15.83 1.07 -1.10
N PHE A 163 -16.74 2.03 -1.10
CA PHE A 163 -17.95 2.05 -0.28
C PHE A 163 -19.05 2.79 -1.04
N ASN A 164 -20.29 2.69 -0.54
CA ASN A 164 -21.41 3.42 -1.11
C ASN A 164 -21.68 4.70 -0.32
N TYR A 165 -21.15 5.82 -0.80
CA TYR A 165 -21.30 7.13 -0.13
C TYR A 165 -22.74 7.66 -0.06
N VAL A 166 -23.64 7.16 -0.92
CA VAL A 166 -25.06 7.58 -0.93
C VAL A 166 -25.83 6.89 0.19
N LEU A 167 -25.55 5.61 0.43
CA LEU A 167 -26.22 4.82 1.47
C LEU A 167 -25.56 4.98 2.84
N HIS A 168 -24.22 5.02 2.88
CA HIS A 168 -23.41 5.03 4.09
C HIS A 168 -22.31 6.10 4.00
N PRO A 169 -22.64 7.39 4.14
CA PRO A 169 -21.65 8.47 4.14
C PRO A 169 -20.68 8.40 5.33
N GLU A 170 -21.05 7.72 6.42
CA GLU A 170 -20.23 7.52 7.62
C GLU A 170 -19.02 6.58 7.42
N ASP A 171 -19.04 5.77 6.36
CA ASP A 171 -18.02 4.76 6.04
C ASP A 171 -16.87 5.32 5.18
N ASP A 172 -16.72 6.64 5.12
CA ASP A 172 -15.65 7.31 4.38
C ASP A 172 -14.25 7.00 4.91
N LYS A 173 -14.17 6.38 6.10
CA LYS A 173 -12.95 5.91 6.76
C LYS A 173 -13.10 4.48 7.27
N PHE A 174 -12.05 3.69 7.05
CA PHE A 174 -11.94 2.32 7.55
C PHE A 174 -11.95 2.21 9.08
N LEU A 175 -11.47 3.21 9.82
CA LEU A 175 -11.36 3.18 11.30
C LEU A 175 -12.00 4.43 11.91
N ASN A 176 -13.32 4.51 12.00
CA ASN A 176 -14.01 5.68 12.57
C ASN A 176 -14.36 5.54 14.07
N ASP A 177 -14.00 4.41 14.67
CA ASP A 177 -14.36 4.10 16.06
C ASP A 177 -13.68 5.03 17.08
N THR A 178 -14.38 5.27 18.20
CA THR A 178 -13.85 6.05 19.34
C THR A 178 -12.54 5.47 19.86
N LEU A 179 -12.41 4.14 19.87
CA LEU A 179 -11.19 3.46 20.29
C LEU A 179 -10.01 3.78 19.37
N SER A 180 -10.22 3.79 18.05
CA SER A 180 -9.17 4.15 17.08
C SER A 180 -8.71 5.60 17.26
N LYS A 181 -9.66 6.52 17.53
CA LYS A 181 -9.34 7.93 17.85
C LYS A 181 -8.49 8.04 19.12
N LEU A 182 -8.86 7.32 20.18
CA LEU A 182 -8.12 7.33 21.45
C LEU A 182 -6.72 6.73 21.30
N LEU A 183 -6.60 5.58 20.62
CA LEU A 183 -5.31 4.96 20.33
C LEU A 183 -4.43 5.90 19.50
N CYS A 184 -5.00 6.60 18.53
CA CYS A 184 -4.29 7.56 17.69
C CYS A 184 -3.74 8.76 18.49
N ILE A 185 -4.51 9.28 19.44
CA ILE A 185 -4.04 10.34 20.35
C ILE A 185 -2.91 9.82 21.24
N LEU A 186 -3.05 8.62 21.80
CA LEU A 186 -2.02 8.00 22.62
C LEU A 186 -0.72 7.78 21.83
N THR A 187 -0.82 7.27 20.59
CA THR A 187 0.36 7.08 19.73
C THR A 187 1.03 8.40 19.37
N CYS A 188 0.27 9.49 19.22
CA CYS A 188 0.82 10.82 19.01
C CYS A 188 1.62 11.31 20.22
N ILE A 189 1.09 11.11 21.44
CA ILE A 189 1.77 11.48 22.69
C ILE A 189 3.04 10.65 22.88
N VAL A 190 2.95 9.33 22.75
CA VAL A 190 4.11 8.42 22.88
C VAL A 190 5.16 8.75 21.82
N GLY A 191 4.77 8.93 20.56
CA GLY A 191 5.68 9.32 19.49
C GLY A 191 6.39 10.65 19.74
N SER A 192 5.65 11.65 20.23
CA SER A 192 6.22 12.96 20.58
C SER A 192 7.20 12.86 21.74
N LEU A 193 6.88 12.08 22.77
CA LEU A 193 7.79 11.81 23.89
C LEU A 193 9.05 11.07 23.42
N CYS A 194 8.94 10.11 22.51
CA CYS A 194 10.12 9.40 22.01
C CYS A 194 11.02 10.28 21.12
N VAL A 195 10.44 11.19 20.32
CA VAL A 195 11.23 12.16 19.54
C VAL A 195 11.92 13.18 20.45
N LEU A 196 11.28 13.62 21.54
CA LEU A 196 11.83 14.67 22.40
C LEU A 196 12.72 14.15 23.55
N GLN A 197 12.37 13.01 24.13
CA GLN A 197 12.90 12.50 25.41
C GLN A 197 13.40 11.06 25.35
N GLY A 198 13.43 10.39 24.18
CA GLY A 198 13.76 8.96 24.10
C GLY A 198 15.11 8.57 24.71
N HIS A 199 16.06 9.50 24.80
CA HIS A 199 17.36 9.22 25.43
C HIS A 199 17.31 9.04 26.94
N LYS A 200 16.22 9.47 27.60
CA LYS A 200 16.07 9.33 29.04
C LYS A 200 15.73 7.90 29.48
N TYR A 201 15.14 7.09 28.60
CA TYR A 201 14.65 5.74 28.92
C TYR A 201 15.10 4.68 27.91
N PRO A 202 16.43 4.46 27.74
CA PRO A 202 16.97 3.66 26.65
C PRO A 202 16.63 2.16 26.73
N GLU A 203 16.45 1.60 27.93
CA GLU A 203 16.33 0.14 28.11
C GLU A 203 15.06 -0.44 27.48
N MET A 204 13.90 0.16 27.77
CA MET A 204 12.60 -0.32 27.26
C MET A 204 12.38 0.10 25.81
N GLU A 205 12.86 1.28 25.42
CA GLU A 205 12.68 1.80 24.07
C GLU A 205 13.53 1.03 23.05
N PHE A 206 14.78 0.68 23.39
CA PHE A 206 15.71 0.08 22.44
C PHE A 206 15.19 -1.23 21.84
N VAL A 207 14.75 -2.18 22.68
CA VAL A 207 14.33 -3.51 22.19
C VAL A 207 13.07 -3.42 21.34
N VAL A 208 12.07 -2.66 21.82
CA VAL A 208 10.77 -2.53 21.14
C VAL A 208 10.95 -1.81 19.80
N TYR A 209 11.53 -0.61 19.80
CA TYR A 209 11.67 0.19 18.59
C TYR A 209 12.60 -0.44 17.56
N THR A 210 13.69 -1.07 17.99
CA THR A 210 14.57 -1.78 17.05
C THR A 210 13.81 -2.92 16.38
N THR A 211 12.99 -3.68 17.12
CA THR A 211 12.15 -4.78 16.58
C THR A 211 11.16 -4.28 15.55
N PHE A 212 10.42 -3.21 15.86
CA PHE A 212 9.48 -2.62 14.91
C PHE A 212 10.19 -2.06 13.66
N PHE A 213 11.34 -1.42 13.85
CA PHE A 213 12.10 -0.83 12.74
C PHE A 213 12.65 -1.92 11.83
N GLY A 214 13.25 -2.96 12.42
CA GLY A 214 13.71 -4.14 11.71
C GLY A 214 12.59 -4.79 10.91
N GLY A 215 11.41 -4.97 11.51
CA GLY A 215 10.24 -5.50 10.80
C GLY A 215 9.81 -4.65 9.61
N ILE A 216 9.66 -3.33 9.80
CA ILE A 216 9.24 -2.41 8.72
C ILE A 216 10.25 -2.40 7.57
N ILE A 217 11.56 -2.25 7.87
CA ILE A 217 12.61 -2.25 6.85
C ILE A 217 12.63 -3.58 6.09
N SER A 218 12.48 -4.70 6.79
CA SER A 218 12.44 -6.03 6.17
C SER A 218 11.27 -6.19 5.22
N TYR A 219 10.09 -5.71 5.61
CA TYR A 219 8.91 -5.72 4.74
C TYR A 219 9.15 -4.93 3.45
N ILE A 220 9.72 -3.72 3.58
CA ILE A 220 10.06 -2.86 2.43
C ILE A 220 11.08 -3.55 1.53
N VAL A 221 12.13 -4.14 2.10
CA VAL A 221 13.19 -4.82 1.35
C VAL A 221 12.63 -6.01 0.57
N VAL A 222 11.86 -6.89 1.23
CA VAL A 222 11.21 -8.05 0.58
C VAL A 222 10.29 -7.60 -0.55
N LYS A 223 9.45 -6.59 -0.31
CA LYS A 223 8.55 -6.04 -1.33
C LYS A 223 9.28 -5.29 -2.45
N SER A 224 10.46 -4.72 -2.20
CA SER A 224 11.24 -4.04 -3.24
C SER A 224 11.91 -5.05 -4.16
N PHE A 225 12.51 -6.11 -3.62
CA PHE A 225 13.09 -7.20 -4.42
C PHE A 225 12.05 -7.91 -5.30
N ALA A 226 10.81 -8.01 -4.81
CA ALA A 226 9.67 -8.45 -5.63
C ALA A 226 9.53 -7.67 -6.93
N THR A 227 9.58 -6.34 -6.84
CA THR A 227 9.19 -5.47 -7.95
C THR A 227 10.21 -5.40 -9.07
N TYR A 228 11.48 -5.74 -8.81
CA TYR A 228 12.54 -5.69 -9.81
C TYR A 228 12.51 -6.88 -10.79
N ASP A 229 11.99 -8.04 -10.39
CA ASP A 229 11.91 -9.21 -11.27
C ASP A 229 10.53 -9.28 -11.95
N VAL A 230 10.28 -8.32 -12.84
CA VAL A 230 9.00 -8.10 -13.55
C VAL A 230 8.57 -9.29 -14.42
N ARG A 231 9.43 -10.30 -14.63
CA ARG A 231 9.12 -11.45 -15.49
C ARG A 231 8.77 -12.73 -14.71
N ASN A 232 9.23 -12.91 -13.47
CA ASN A 232 9.02 -14.14 -12.67
C ASN A 232 8.64 -13.93 -11.18
N SER A 233 8.46 -12.71 -10.69
CA SER A 233 8.41 -12.41 -9.24
C SER A 233 7.12 -12.59 -8.42
N PRO A 234 5.88 -12.74 -8.94
CA PRO A 234 4.73 -12.73 -8.03
C PRO A 234 4.71 -13.96 -7.11
N ALA A 235 5.16 -15.12 -7.60
CA ALA A 235 5.01 -16.39 -6.90
C ALA A 235 5.70 -16.45 -5.52
N ILE A 236 6.86 -15.80 -5.34
CA ILE A 236 7.60 -15.85 -4.08
C ILE A 236 6.91 -15.04 -2.97
N LEU A 237 6.27 -13.92 -3.33
CA LEU A 237 5.55 -13.06 -2.37
C LEU A 237 4.09 -13.45 -2.18
N GLU A 238 3.53 -14.17 -3.14
CA GLU A 238 2.23 -14.80 -3.03
C GLU A 238 2.28 -15.99 -2.06
N ASN A 239 3.36 -16.78 -2.04
CA ASN A 239 3.48 -17.94 -1.16
C ASN A 239 3.92 -17.56 0.26
N ASP A 240 2.98 -17.64 1.22
CA ASP A 240 3.23 -17.33 2.63
C ASP A 240 4.34 -18.18 3.27
N TRP A 241 4.49 -19.45 2.85
CA TRP A 241 5.56 -20.34 3.37
C TRP A 241 6.96 -19.88 3.00
N LEU A 242 7.12 -19.13 1.91
CA LEU A 242 8.39 -18.55 1.51
C LEU A 242 8.54 -17.13 2.05
N PHE A 243 7.46 -16.35 2.01
CA PHE A 243 7.47 -14.95 2.43
C PHE A 243 7.87 -14.78 3.91
N TRP A 244 7.24 -15.50 4.83
CA TRP A 244 7.45 -15.30 6.27
C TRP A 244 8.87 -15.64 6.75
N PRO A 245 9.49 -16.78 6.36
CA PRO A 245 10.86 -17.08 6.75
C PRO A 245 11.88 -16.08 6.18
N ILE A 246 11.72 -15.64 4.93
CA ILE A 246 12.61 -14.64 4.31
C ILE A 246 12.48 -13.30 5.04
N TYR A 247 11.24 -12.87 5.31
CA TYR A 247 10.96 -11.67 6.08
C TYR A 247 11.60 -11.73 7.47
N LEU A 248 11.42 -12.83 8.21
CA LEU A 248 12.00 -13.01 9.54
C LEU A 248 13.52 -13.05 9.50
N PHE A 249 14.12 -13.70 8.51
CA PHE A 249 15.57 -13.77 8.35
C PHE A 249 16.18 -12.38 8.14
N ILE A 250 15.60 -11.58 7.23
CA ILE A 250 16.05 -10.20 7.00
C ILE A 250 15.83 -9.34 8.25
N ALA A 251 14.69 -9.51 8.94
CA ALA A 251 14.41 -8.79 10.17
C ALA A 251 15.43 -9.08 11.27
N LEU A 252 15.79 -10.34 11.46
CA LEU A 252 16.82 -10.74 12.42
C LEU A 252 18.20 -10.16 12.06
N ILE A 253 18.57 -10.13 10.78
CA ILE A 253 19.83 -9.50 10.35
C ILE A 253 19.84 -8.01 10.67
N VAL A 254 18.78 -7.29 10.31
CA VAL A 254 18.66 -5.84 10.60
C VAL A 254 18.71 -5.60 12.11
N MET A 255 18.04 -6.44 12.90
CA MET A 255 18.09 -6.39 14.37
C MET A 255 19.51 -6.57 14.91
N ILE A 256 20.24 -7.59 14.46
CA ILE A 256 21.60 -7.87 14.93
C ILE A 256 22.54 -6.69 14.60
N ILE A 257 22.41 -6.10 13.40
CA ILE A 257 23.20 -4.93 13.00
C ILE A 257 22.92 -3.73 13.91
N LEU A 258 21.65 -3.46 14.21
CA LEU A 258 21.27 -2.35 15.07
C LEU A 258 21.69 -2.57 16.54
N ILE A 259 21.62 -3.82 17.03
CA ILE A 259 22.13 -4.21 18.36
C ILE A 259 23.64 -4.03 18.46
N ALA A 260 24.41 -4.24 17.39
CA ALA A 260 25.84 -4.00 17.38
C ALA A 260 26.20 -2.49 17.55
N MET A 261 25.28 -1.58 17.24
CA MET A 261 25.48 -0.13 17.31
C MET A 261 24.35 0.57 18.11
N PRO A 262 24.23 0.33 19.43
CA PRO A 262 23.02 0.67 20.19
C PRO A 262 22.76 2.18 20.27
N CYS A 263 23.78 3.02 20.41
CA CYS A 263 23.60 4.49 20.47
C CYS A 263 23.03 5.05 19.15
N PHE A 264 23.57 4.58 18.03
CA PHE A 264 23.12 4.99 16.71
C PHE A 264 21.72 4.46 16.43
N ALA A 265 21.48 3.18 16.73
CA ALA A 265 20.19 2.54 16.56
C ALA A 265 19.10 3.20 17.42
N LEU A 266 19.38 3.56 18.68
CA LEU A 266 18.42 4.30 19.52
C LEU A 266 18.05 5.66 18.90
N THR A 267 19.05 6.45 18.48
CA THR A 267 18.77 7.75 17.87
C THR A 267 17.98 7.60 16.57
N LEU A 268 18.40 6.68 15.69
CA LEU A 268 17.76 6.43 14.40
C LEU A 268 16.33 5.93 14.57
N THR A 269 16.11 4.96 15.45
CA THR A 269 14.78 4.35 15.65
C THR A 269 13.81 5.35 16.29
N CYS A 270 14.23 6.14 17.29
CA CYS A 270 13.39 7.22 17.85
C CYS A 270 13.13 8.33 16.82
N ALA A 271 14.12 8.73 16.01
CA ALA A 271 13.95 9.73 14.97
C ALA A 271 12.94 9.28 13.90
N VAL A 272 13.09 8.05 13.40
CA VAL A 272 12.29 7.54 12.30
C VAL A 272 10.93 7.04 12.79
N LEU A 273 10.88 6.11 13.76
CA LEU A 273 9.62 5.53 14.25
C LEU A 273 8.84 6.48 15.17
N GLY A 274 9.52 7.22 16.04
CA GLY A 274 8.86 8.24 16.86
C GLY A 274 8.24 9.33 15.98
N GLY A 275 8.99 9.85 15.00
CA GLY A 275 8.45 10.78 14.02
C GLY A 275 7.30 10.19 13.19
N PHE A 276 7.42 8.92 12.80
CA PHE A 276 6.42 8.24 11.99
C PHE A 276 5.10 8.06 12.76
N THR A 277 5.15 7.69 14.05
CA THR A 277 3.93 7.53 14.87
C THR A 277 3.20 8.85 15.08
N VAL A 278 3.92 9.98 15.22
CA VAL A 278 3.32 11.33 15.24
C VAL A 278 2.64 11.63 13.91
N VAL A 279 3.35 11.44 12.81
CA VAL A 279 2.85 11.74 11.45
C VAL A 279 1.67 10.84 11.09
N LEU A 280 1.71 9.56 11.44
CA LEU A 280 0.61 8.61 11.26
C LEU A 280 -0.64 9.07 12.01
N SER A 281 -0.45 9.61 13.22
CA SER A 281 -1.56 10.10 14.03
C SER A 281 -2.20 11.35 13.40
N ILE A 282 -1.38 12.28 12.92
CA ILE A 282 -1.88 13.44 12.17
C ILE A 282 -2.54 12.99 10.86
N ALA A 283 -1.98 12.00 10.17
CA ALA A 283 -2.51 11.47 8.92
C ALA A 283 -3.92 10.89 9.09
N TYR A 284 -4.17 10.23 10.23
CA TYR A 284 -5.49 9.70 10.58
C TYR A 284 -6.53 10.82 10.70
N PHE A 285 -6.23 11.89 11.44
CA PHE A 285 -7.16 13.02 11.58
C PHE A 285 -7.29 13.87 10.30
N ALA A 286 -6.22 13.97 9.51
CA ALA A 286 -6.19 14.71 8.25
C ALA A 286 -6.79 13.92 7.06
N ASN A 287 -7.22 12.67 7.27
CA ASN A 287 -7.66 11.74 6.23
C ASN A 287 -6.62 11.54 5.11
N SER A 288 -5.35 11.46 5.45
CA SER A 288 -4.27 11.18 4.51
C SER A 288 -4.21 9.70 4.14
N ASN A 289 -3.56 9.35 3.02
CA ASN A 289 -3.35 7.98 2.59
C ASN A 289 -2.18 7.30 3.32
N LEU A 290 -1.34 8.07 4.00
CA LEU A 290 -0.19 7.56 4.74
C LEU A 290 -0.57 6.51 5.80
N VAL A 291 -1.79 6.58 6.34
CA VAL A 291 -2.34 5.60 7.30
C VAL A 291 -2.34 4.18 6.72
N TYR A 292 -2.50 4.06 5.39
CA TYR A 292 -2.50 2.76 4.73
C TYR A 292 -1.15 2.06 4.73
N ILE A 293 -0.05 2.74 5.06
CA ILE A 293 1.25 2.06 5.25
C ILE A 293 1.13 0.99 6.34
N ILE A 294 0.52 1.32 7.48
CA ILE A 294 0.32 0.36 8.58
C ILE A 294 -0.88 -0.54 8.32
N ILE A 295 -1.99 0.00 7.81
CA ILE A 295 -3.19 -0.81 7.53
C ILE A 295 -2.86 -1.94 6.53
N ASN A 296 -2.04 -1.69 5.51
CA ASN A 296 -1.68 -2.72 4.53
C ASN A 296 -0.81 -3.83 5.12
N VAL A 297 0.07 -3.51 6.09
CA VAL A 297 0.82 -4.52 6.84
C VAL A 297 -0.12 -5.37 7.69
N ILE A 298 -1.07 -4.73 8.38
CA ILE A 298 -2.09 -5.45 9.18
C ILE A 298 -2.97 -6.32 8.27
N ARG A 299 -3.42 -5.81 7.12
CA ARG A 299 -4.21 -6.58 6.16
C ARG A 299 -3.44 -7.79 5.62
N ARG A 300 -2.12 -7.68 5.41
CA ARG A 300 -1.30 -8.86 5.04
C ARG A 300 -1.25 -9.91 6.15
N LEU A 301 -1.43 -9.53 7.42
CA LEU A 301 -1.47 -10.45 8.56
C LEU A 301 -2.86 -11.05 8.79
N THR A 302 -3.93 -10.29 8.57
CA THR A 302 -5.29 -10.67 9.03
C THR A 302 -6.23 -11.07 7.91
N VAL A 303 -6.03 -10.57 6.69
CA VAL A 303 -6.98 -10.75 5.58
C VAL A 303 -6.48 -11.84 4.66
N SER A 304 -7.31 -12.88 4.51
CA SER A 304 -7.06 -13.94 3.53
C SER A 304 -7.03 -13.36 2.12
N TRP A 305 -6.19 -13.94 1.25
CA TRP A 305 -5.99 -13.50 -0.14
C TRP A 305 -5.34 -12.12 -0.33
N PHE A 306 -5.07 -11.37 0.76
CA PHE A 306 -4.32 -10.11 0.67
C PHE A 306 -2.87 -10.32 0.22
N ASN A 307 -2.38 -11.56 0.29
CA ASN A 307 -1.09 -11.95 -0.24
C ASN A 307 -0.96 -11.75 -1.76
N TYR A 308 -2.09 -11.84 -2.48
CA TYR A 308 -2.18 -11.59 -3.93
C TYR A 308 -2.53 -10.13 -4.27
N ALA A 309 -2.81 -9.30 -3.26
CA ALA A 309 -3.26 -7.95 -3.47
C ALA A 309 -2.10 -7.04 -3.93
N ILE A 310 -2.36 -6.28 -4.98
CA ILE A 310 -1.42 -5.27 -5.49
C ILE A 310 -1.55 -4.03 -4.61
N VAL A 311 -0.46 -3.70 -3.91
CA VAL A 311 -0.39 -2.61 -2.96
C VAL A 311 0.42 -1.47 -3.57
N SER A 312 -0.27 -0.49 -4.14
CA SER A 312 0.30 0.78 -4.62
C SER A 312 -0.34 1.92 -3.86
N LEU A 313 0.46 2.78 -3.22
CA LEU A 313 -0.09 3.88 -2.44
C LEU A 313 -0.31 5.11 -3.37
N PRO A 314 -1.55 5.61 -3.52
CA PRO A 314 -1.79 6.84 -4.26
C PRO A 314 -1.35 8.04 -3.41
N LEU A 315 -0.09 8.46 -3.58
CA LEU A 315 0.46 9.62 -2.90
C LEU A 315 -0.20 10.90 -3.43
N GLN A 316 -0.81 11.66 -2.53
CA GLN A 316 -1.44 12.96 -2.81
C GLN A 316 -0.70 14.08 -2.08
N SER A 317 -1.08 15.34 -2.35
CA SER A 317 -0.43 16.51 -1.78
C SER A 317 -0.40 16.52 -0.24
N LYS A 318 -1.46 16.05 0.42
CA LYS A 318 -1.50 15.90 1.89
C LYS A 318 -0.43 14.95 2.39
N ASP A 319 -0.20 13.85 1.68
CA ASP A 319 0.80 12.84 2.04
C ASP A 319 2.21 13.42 1.89
N MET A 320 2.46 14.18 0.82
CA MET A 320 3.76 14.84 0.59
C MET A 320 4.10 15.84 1.70
N ILE A 321 3.14 16.64 2.15
CA ILE A 321 3.34 17.58 3.28
C ILE A 321 3.69 16.81 4.56
N LEU A 322 2.98 15.72 4.84
CA LEU A 322 3.23 14.88 6.01
C LEU A 322 4.58 14.18 5.95
N ILE A 323 5.02 13.72 4.77
CA ILE A 323 6.35 13.14 4.57
C ILE A 323 7.45 14.19 4.81
N VAL A 324 7.28 15.43 4.31
CA VAL A 324 8.22 16.52 4.57
C VAL A 324 8.28 16.85 6.06
N PHE A 325 7.13 16.90 6.73
CA PHE A 325 7.06 17.10 8.17
C PHE A 325 7.74 15.96 8.95
N TRP A 326 7.60 14.71 8.49
CA TRP A 326 8.28 13.57 9.08
C TRP A 326 9.81 13.68 8.98
N VAL A 327 10.32 14.04 7.80
CA VAL A 327 11.75 14.26 7.57
C VAL A 327 12.25 15.40 8.46
N PHE A 328 11.48 16.47 8.61
CA PHE A 328 11.81 17.57 9.52
C PHE A 328 11.95 17.09 10.98
N LEU A 329 10.99 16.31 11.49
CA LEU A 329 11.08 15.75 12.85
C LEU A 329 12.32 14.86 13.03
N ALA A 330 12.64 14.04 12.04
CA ALA A 330 13.83 13.20 12.06
C ALA A 330 15.13 14.03 12.10
N ILE A 331 15.21 15.11 11.31
CA ILE A 331 16.36 16.02 11.32
C ILE A 331 16.50 16.73 12.66
N VAL A 332 15.40 17.25 13.22
CA VAL A 332 15.40 17.89 14.55
C VAL A 332 15.98 16.95 15.59
N ARG A 333 15.57 15.68 15.57
CA ARG A 333 16.09 14.66 16.48
C ARG A 333 17.57 14.38 16.30
N ILE A 334 18.01 14.16 15.06
CA ILE A 334 19.42 13.88 14.75
C ILE A 334 20.30 15.09 15.16
N HIS A 335 19.79 16.31 14.99
CA HIS A 335 20.51 17.52 15.35
C HIS A 335 20.58 17.75 16.87
N SER A 336 19.46 17.55 17.59
CA SER A 336 19.41 17.73 19.05
C SER A 336 20.38 16.81 19.78
N GLU A 337 20.58 15.61 19.26
CA GLU A 337 21.46 14.60 19.86
C GLU A 337 22.94 14.76 19.46
N GLY A 338 23.28 15.72 18.58
CA GLY A 338 24.67 15.99 18.23
C GLY A 338 25.42 14.82 17.57
N VAL A 339 24.71 13.75 17.17
CA VAL A 339 25.28 12.45 16.75
C VAL A 339 26.33 12.60 15.66
N PHE A 340 26.12 13.51 14.70
CA PHE A 340 27.07 13.73 13.62
C PHE A 340 28.39 14.36 14.07
N ARG A 341 28.34 15.22 15.10
CA ARG A 341 29.53 15.88 15.65
C ARG A 341 30.34 14.94 16.54
N ASP A 342 29.69 13.98 17.19
CA ASP A 342 30.35 13.06 18.14
C ASP A 342 30.76 11.72 17.50
N PHE A 343 30.09 11.29 16.42
CA PHE A 343 30.51 10.16 15.58
C PHE A 343 31.89 10.40 14.94
N PHE A 344 32.18 11.63 14.50
CA PHE A 344 33.50 11.99 13.97
C PHE A 344 34.56 12.25 15.06
N ASN A 345 34.15 12.63 16.28
CA ASN A 345 35.07 13.07 17.34
C ASN A 345 35.46 11.99 18.37
N ASN A 346 35.09 10.73 18.17
CA ASN A 346 35.69 9.59 18.87
C ASN A 346 35.61 9.63 20.42
N LEU A 347 34.56 10.26 20.97
CA LEU A 347 34.36 10.39 22.44
C LEU A 347 32.98 9.92 22.94
N TYR A 348 32.15 9.29 22.11
CA TYR A 348 30.84 8.78 22.55
C TYR A 348 30.91 7.39 23.21
N TRP A 349 31.98 6.62 22.94
CA TRP A 349 32.15 5.28 23.53
C TRP A 349 32.31 5.30 25.06
N LYS A 350 32.76 6.42 25.64
CA LYS A 350 32.99 6.55 27.08
C LYS A 350 31.74 6.90 27.88
N VAL A 351 30.78 7.62 27.30
CA VAL A 351 29.58 8.10 28.04
C VAL A 351 28.55 6.98 28.15
N CYS A 352 28.22 6.30 27.05
CA CYS A 352 27.24 5.20 27.09
C CYS A 352 27.75 3.98 27.88
N ARG A 353 29.07 3.72 27.89
CA ARG A 353 29.67 2.68 28.75
C ARG A 353 29.61 3.04 30.24
N ARG A 354 29.54 4.33 30.59
CA ARG A 354 29.48 4.79 31.99
C ARG A 354 28.10 4.57 32.57
N ASP A 355 27.04 4.87 31.81
CA ASP A 355 25.66 4.65 32.25
C ASP A 355 25.34 3.14 32.32
N PHE A 356 25.81 2.34 31.35
CA PHE A 356 25.60 0.88 31.41
C PHE A 356 26.41 0.19 32.53
N LYS A 357 27.62 0.67 32.87
CA LYS A 357 28.39 0.15 34.02
C LYS A 357 27.88 0.62 35.37
N SER A 358 27.29 1.81 35.46
CA SER A 358 26.64 2.30 36.68
C SER A 358 25.47 1.40 37.08
N ILE A 359 24.74 0.88 36.10
CA ILE A 359 23.61 -0.03 36.32
C ILE A 359 24.09 -1.41 36.81
N GLU A 360 25.28 -1.85 36.40
CA GLU A 360 25.89 -3.08 36.92
C GLU A 360 26.43 -2.90 38.36
N SER A 361 26.81 -1.67 38.76
CA SER A 361 27.22 -1.38 40.15
C SER A 361 26.07 -1.10 41.11
N ASP A 362 24.89 -0.68 40.61
CA ASP A 362 23.72 -0.38 41.45
C ASP A 362 22.91 -1.63 41.84
N LYS A 363 23.29 -2.82 41.34
CA LYS A 363 22.92 -4.11 41.94
C LYS A 363 23.99 -4.58 42.93
N ALA A 364 24.30 -3.72 43.90
CA ALA A 364 24.98 -4.13 45.12
C ALA A 364 24.00 -4.98 45.95
N PHE A 365 24.15 -6.28 45.83
CA PHE A 365 23.54 -7.28 46.68
C PHE A 365 24.07 -7.07 48.10
N GLU A 366 23.22 -6.55 49.00
CA GLU A 366 23.45 -6.58 50.45
C GLU A 366 23.57 -8.05 50.91
N ASP A 367 24.62 -8.29 51.70
CA ASP A 367 24.70 -9.25 52.80
C ASP A 367 24.36 -10.73 52.57
N ILE A 368 25.37 -11.51 52.18
CA ILE A 368 25.52 -12.92 52.63
C ILE A 368 26.99 -13.16 52.99
N PRO A 369 27.31 -13.69 54.18
CA PRO A 369 28.68 -13.70 54.71
C PRO A 369 29.57 -14.76 54.05
N LEU A 370 30.85 -14.37 53.94
CA LEU A 370 32.04 -15.19 53.75
C LEU A 370 31.88 -16.71 53.95
N TYR A 371 32.12 -17.49 52.88
CA TYR A 371 33.02 -18.64 52.99
C TYR A 371 33.96 -18.73 51.79
N LYS A 372 35.23 -18.64 52.15
CA LYS A 372 36.44 -18.67 51.34
C LYS A 372 36.71 -20.11 50.92
N TYR A 373 36.65 -20.45 49.62
CA TYR A 373 37.34 -21.62 49.10
C TYR A 373 38.13 -21.33 47.83
N ARG A 374 39.44 -21.45 48.05
CA ARG A 374 40.60 -21.53 47.17
C ARG A 374 40.46 -22.73 46.22
N VAL A 375 40.49 -22.53 44.90
CA VAL A 375 41.05 -23.49 43.92
C VAL A 375 41.62 -22.71 42.74
N LEU A 376 42.92 -22.41 42.81
CA LEU A 376 43.77 -22.25 41.63
C LEU A 376 44.67 -23.48 41.58
N ASP A 377 45.04 -23.82 40.35
CA ASP A 377 46.01 -24.83 39.93
C ASP A 377 45.45 -26.25 39.80
N TYR A 378 45.08 -26.64 38.57
CA TYR A 378 45.63 -27.81 37.87
C TYR A 378 45.15 -27.83 36.41
N PHE A 379 46.00 -28.36 35.54
CA PHE A 379 45.93 -28.53 34.07
C PHE A 379 46.44 -27.31 33.26
N ASN A 380 47.51 -27.35 32.46
CA ASN A 380 48.26 -28.44 31.79
C ASN A 380 47.41 -29.59 31.23
#